data_AF-A0A1J0KSP8-F1
#
_entry.id   AF-A0A1J0KSP8-F1
#
_cell.length_a   1.000
_cell.length_b   1.000
_cell.length_c   1.000
_cell.angle_alpha   90.00
_cell.angle_beta   90.00
_cell.angle_gamma   90.00
#
_symmetry.space_group_name_H-M   'P 1'
#
loop_
_entity.id
_entity.type
_entity.pdbx_description
1 polymer ?
#
loop_
_entity_poly.entity_id
_entity_poly.type
_entity_poly.pdbx_seq_one_letter_code
_entity_poly.pdbx_strand_id
1 'polypeptide(L)'
;MTKLSDKAWKHCEDIIEAIHNHPFNKELSKGTLNIEKFAYYIEQDILYLQDFARAYAIIAAKSPLEYVKIYLNHSMAAFTAEEEIIHEFFKKTYNLADTGKLSPATLAYTSYLIKIAHLSL
;
A
#
# COMPACT_ATOMS: atom_id res chain seq x y z
N MET A 1 12.33 17.16 -22.55
CA MET A 1 11.60 15.86 -22.51
C MET A 1 10.72 15.85 -21.27
N THR A 2 9.45 15.47 -21.41
CA THR A 2 8.54 15.24 -20.26
C THR A 2 8.98 14.00 -19.49
N LYS A 3 9.04 14.04 -18.15
CA LYS A 3 9.47 12.90 -17.34
C LYS A 3 8.47 11.76 -17.46
N LEU A 4 8.90 10.51 -17.26
CA LEU A 4 8.01 9.36 -17.24
C LEU A 4 6.92 9.51 -16.17
N SER A 5 7.28 10.05 -15.00
CA SER A 5 6.35 10.37 -13.92
C SER A 5 5.19 11.23 -14.40
N ASP A 6 5.48 12.29 -15.16
CA ASP A 6 4.46 13.26 -15.58
C ASP A 6 3.51 12.63 -16.60
N LYS A 7 4.02 11.74 -17.46
CA LYS A 7 3.19 10.97 -18.40
C LYS A 7 2.29 9.99 -17.68
N ALA A 8 2.81 9.29 -16.67
CA ALA A 8 2.03 8.35 -15.85
C ALA A 8 0.92 9.08 -15.08
N TRP A 9 1.27 10.19 -14.39
CA TRP A 9 0.30 11.04 -13.69
C TRP A 9 -0.82 11.53 -14.60
N LYS A 10 -0.49 12.03 -15.79
CA LYS A 10 -1.49 12.47 -16.75
C LYS A 10 -2.38 11.32 -17.24
N HIS A 11 -1.86 10.11 -17.35
CA HIS A 11 -2.62 8.96 -17.84
C HIS A 11 -3.66 8.46 -16.83
N CYS A 12 -3.44 8.66 -15.54
CA CYS A 12 -4.35 8.23 -14.47
C CYS A 12 -5.06 9.39 -13.77
N GLU A 13 -5.06 10.60 -14.36
CA GLU A 13 -5.61 11.82 -13.75
C GLU A 13 -7.07 11.64 -13.27
N ASP A 14 -7.93 11.08 -14.12
CA ASP A 14 -9.34 10.82 -13.77
C ASP A 14 -9.48 9.85 -12.59
N ILE A 15 -8.61 8.84 -12.49
CA ILE A 15 -8.61 7.86 -11.41
C ILE A 15 -8.16 8.53 -10.10
N ILE A 16 -7.12 9.36 -10.16
CA ILE A 16 -6.63 10.11 -9.00
C ILE A 16 -7.71 11.06 -8.49
N GLU A 17 -8.39 11.77 -9.39
CA GLU A 17 -9.50 12.64 -9.01
C GLU A 17 -10.63 11.85 -8.34
N ALA A 18 -10.97 10.67 -8.87
CA ALA A 18 -11.95 9.78 -8.25
C ALA A 18 -11.49 9.31 -6.84
N ILE A 19 -10.21 8.98 -6.65
CA ILE A 19 -9.66 8.62 -5.35
C ILE A 19 -9.78 9.79 -4.37
N HIS A 20 -9.37 11.01 -4.77
CA HIS A 20 -9.48 12.20 -3.92
C HIS A 20 -10.94 12.53 -3.55
N ASN A 21 -11.88 12.22 -4.44
CA ASN A 21 -13.30 12.47 -4.24
C ASN A 21 -14.07 11.32 -3.59
N HIS A 22 -13.42 10.18 -3.34
CA HIS A 22 -14.05 9.02 -2.73
C HIS A 22 -14.57 9.35 -1.31
N PRO A 23 -15.81 8.94 -0.95
CA PRO A 23 -16.42 9.26 0.34
C PRO A 23 -15.54 8.88 1.54
N PHE A 24 -14.85 7.74 1.47
CA PHE A 24 -13.90 7.32 2.50
C PHE A 24 -12.85 8.41 2.82
N ASN A 25 -12.20 8.98 1.80
CA ASN A 25 -11.16 9.99 1.98
C ASN A 25 -11.73 11.32 2.48
N LYS A 26 -12.95 11.68 2.04
CA LYS A 26 -13.65 12.88 2.53
C LYS A 26 -14.08 12.72 3.99
N GLU A 27 -14.57 11.55 4.39
CA GLU A 27 -14.95 11.25 5.78
C GLU A 27 -13.70 11.18 6.69
N LEU A 28 -12.63 10.54 6.22
CA LEU A 28 -11.36 10.41 6.95
C LEU A 28 -10.73 11.78 7.22
N SER A 29 -10.62 12.64 6.20
CA SER A 29 -10.05 13.99 6.34
C SER A 29 -10.87 14.91 7.26
N LYS A 30 -12.18 14.64 7.41
CA LYS A 30 -13.06 15.37 8.33
C LYS A 30 -13.12 14.77 9.73
N GLY A 31 -12.50 13.61 9.95
CA GLY A 31 -12.60 12.88 11.22
C GLY A 31 -14.00 12.30 11.48
N THR A 32 -14.82 12.12 10.45
CA THR A 32 -16.20 11.60 10.57
C THR A 32 -16.35 10.17 10.06
N LEU A 33 -15.25 9.53 9.64
CA LEU A 33 -15.27 8.15 9.16
C LEU A 33 -15.69 7.21 10.30
N ASN A 34 -16.66 6.35 9.98
CA ASN A 34 -17.10 5.30 10.89
C ASN A 34 -15.93 4.37 11.27
N ILE A 35 -15.82 4.04 12.56
CA ILE A 35 -14.65 3.34 13.08
C ILE A 35 -14.52 1.91 12.52
N GLU A 36 -15.62 1.23 12.25
CA GLU A 36 -15.61 -0.11 11.66
C GLU A 36 -15.10 -0.09 10.20
N LYS A 37 -15.41 0.97 9.43
CA LYS A 37 -14.82 1.15 8.09
C LYS A 37 -13.31 1.39 8.15
N PHE A 38 -12.88 2.21 9.12
CA PHE A 38 -11.47 2.50 9.34
C PHE A 38 -10.71 1.25 9.78
N ALA A 39 -11.26 0.50 10.73
CA ALA A 39 -10.78 -0.80 11.18
C ALA A 39 -10.53 -1.76 10.01
N TYR A 40 -11.54 -1.93 9.17
CA TYR A 40 -11.44 -2.79 7.99
C TYR A 40 -10.37 -2.32 7.02
N TYR A 41 -10.30 -1.02 6.73
CA TYR A 41 -9.27 -0.45 5.87
C TYR A 41 -7.87 -0.75 6.41
N ILE A 42 -7.65 -0.53 7.70
CA ILE A 42 -6.37 -0.76 8.36
C ILE A 42 -5.98 -2.25 8.33
N GLU A 43 -6.92 -3.17 8.56
CA GLU A 43 -6.66 -4.61 8.41
C GLU A 43 -6.21 -4.96 6.99
N GLN A 44 -6.88 -4.41 5.97
CA GLN A 44 -6.48 -4.66 4.58
C GLN A 44 -5.15 -4.00 4.22
N ASP A 45 -4.82 -2.85 4.81
CA ASP A 45 -3.55 -2.14 4.58
C ASP A 45 -2.35 -2.92 5.15
N ILE A 46 -2.50 -3.58 6.32
CA ILE A 46 -1.50 -4.52 6.86
C ILE A 46 -1.20 -5.62 5.83
N LEU A 47 -2.25 -6.29 5.36
CA LEU A 47 -2.11 -7.42 4.43
C LEU A 47 -1.50 -6.96 3.11
N TYR A 48 -1.84 -5.76 2.66
CA TYR A 48 -1.22 -5.12 1.51
C TYR A 48 0.28 -4.85 1.71
N LEU A 49 0.67 -4.26 2.85
CA LEU A 49 2.05 -3.86 3.13
C LEU A 49 3.02 -5.04 3.17
N GLN A 50 2.57 -6.22 3.60
CA GLN A 50 3.38 -7.44 3.59
C GLN A 50 3.84 -7.81 2.17
N ASP A 51 2.93 -7.81 1.20
CA ASP A 51 3.27 -8.10 -0.20
C ASP A 51 3.95 -6.92 -0.88
N PHE A 52 3.64 -5.69 -0.47
CA PHE A 52 4.31 -4.49 -0.97
C PHE A 52 5.80 -4.46 -0.58
N ALA A 53 6.11 -4.84 0.67
CA ALA A 53 7.49 -4.99 1.13
C ALA A 53 8.25 -6.06 0.32
N ARG A 54 7.60 -7.20 0.03
CA ARG A 54 8.18 -8.26 -0.81
C ARG A 54 8.42 -7.79 -2.24
N ALA A 55 7.47 -7.07 -2.84
CA ALA A 55 7.62 -6.52 -4.18
C ALA A 55 8.86 -5.60 -4.28
N TYR A 56 9.07 -4.72 -3.30
CA TYR A 56 10.28 -3.89 -3.25
C TYR A 56 11.57 -4.69 -3.10
N ALA A 57 11.57 -5.74 -2.28
CA ALA A 57 12.75 -6.61 -2.14
C ALA A 57 13.09 -7.32 -3.47
N ILE A 58 12.09 -7.78 -4.21
CA ILE A 58 12.27 -8.37 -5.55
C ILE A 58 12.82 -7.33 -6.53
N ILE A 59 12.27 -6.12 -6.53
CA ILE A 59 12.76 -5.02 -7.38
C ILE A 59 14.20 -4.69 -7.03
N ALA A 60 14.55 -4.60 -5.74
CA ALA A 60 15.91 -4.34 -5.29
C ALA A 60 16.89 -5.40 -5.82
N ALA A 61 16.54 -6.68 -5.73
CA ALA A 61 17.38 -7.79 -6.21
C ALA A 61 17.67 -7.76 -7.71
N LYS A 62 16.81 -7.06 -8.48
CA LYS A 62 16.91 -6.95 -9.95
C LYS A 62 17.39 -5.59 -10.42
N SER A 63 17.52 -4.62 -9.51
CA SER A 63 17.89 -3.25 -9.83
C SER A 63 19.41 -3.06 -9.98
N PRO A 64 19.86 -2.04 -10.73
CA PRO A 64 21.25 -1.60 -10.70
C PRO A 64 21.72 -1.28 -9.27
N LEU A 65 23.01 -1.50 -9.00
CA LEU A 65 23.57 -1.45 -7.65
C LEU A 65 23.31 -0.09 -6.96
N GLU A 66 23.34 1.01 -7.69
CA GLU A 66 23.06 2.35 -7.16
C GLU A 66 21.64 2.52 -6.60
N TYR A 67 20.68 1.69 -7.04
CA TYR A 67 19.28 1.74 -6.60
C TYR A 67 18.92 0.67 -5.57
N VAL A 68 19.76 -0.33 -5.33
CA VAL A 68 19.46 -1.42 -4.39
C VAL A 68 19.13 -0.87 -3.00
N LYS A 69 19.95 0.07 -2.50
CA LYS A 69 19.75 0.65 -1.16
C LYS A 69 18.40 1.35 -1.01
N ILE A 70 17.96 2.12 -2.01
CA ILE A 70 16.69 2.84 -1.92
C ILE A 70 15.50 1.89 -1.91
N TYR A 71 15.52 0.84 -2.74
CA TYR A 71 14.43 -0.13 -2.76
C TYR A 71 14.39 -1.01 -1.51
N LEU A 72 15.54 -1.41 -0.96
CA LEU A 72 15.58 -2.12 0.33
C LEU A 72 15.08 -1.23 1.47
N ASN A 73 15.40 0.07 1.46
CA ASN A 73 14.85 1.00 2.45
C ASN A 73 13.32 1.10 2.34
N HIS A 74 12.76 1.13 1.13
CA HIS A 74 11.31 1.12 0.93
C HIS A 74 10.66 -0.19 1.39
N SER A 75 11.31 -1.33 1.12
CA SER A 75 10.88 -2.64 1.62
C SER A 75 10.84 -2.66 3.15
N MET A 76 11.91 -2.20 3.80
CA MET A 76 12.00 -2.13 5.26
C MET A 76 10.95 -1.18 5.84
N ALA A 77 10.76 0.00 5.24
CA ALA A 77 9.76 0.96 5.71
C ALA A 77 8.33 0.39 5.65
N ALA A 78 7.99 -0.35 4.58
CA ALA A 78 6.69 -1.02 4.48
C ALA A 78 6.52 -2.12 5.54
N PHE A 79 7.59 -2.87 5.84
CA PHE A 79 7.58 -3.88 6.90
C PHE A 79 7.42 -3.25 8.30
N THR A 80 8.20 -2.22 8.62
CA THR A 80 8.11 -1.53 9.92
C THR A 80 6.75 -0.85 10.11
N ALA A 81 6.17 -0.27 9.06
CA ALA A 81 4.84 0.32 9.14
C ALA A 81 3.75 -0.73 9.47
N GLU A 82 3.88 -1.95 8.94
CA GLU A 82 3.00 -3.07 9.27
C GLU A 82 3.14 -3.50 10.74
N GLU A 83 4.39 -3.66 11.21
CA GLU A 83 4.71 -4.15 12.54
C GLU A 83 4.42 -3.13 13.65
N GLU A 84 4.96 -1.91 13.56
CA GLU A 84 4.94 -0.93 14.65
C GLU A 84 3.66 -0.09 14.69
N ILE A 85 3.22 0.41 13.52
CA ILE A 85 2.14 1.40 13.47
C ILE A 85 0.79 0.72 13.58
N ILE A 86 0.61 -0.46 12.97
CA ILE A 86 -0.72 -1.03 12.84
C ILE A 86 -0.98 -2.16 13.84
N HIS A 87 -0.03 -3.09 14.01
CA HIS A 87 -0.23 -4.21 14.91
C HIS A 87 -0.30 -3.77 16.37
N GLU A 88 0.58 -2.86 16.80
CA GLU A 88 0.70 -2.47 18.20
C GLU A 88 -0.25 -1.34 18.59
N PHE A 89 -0.39 -0.30 17.77
CA PHE A 89 -1.22 0.85 18.11
C PHE A 89 -2.70 0.61 17.79
N PHE A 90 -3.05 0.34 16.53
CA PHE A 90 -4.46 0.31 16.11
C PHE A 90 -5.24 -0.90 16.65
N LYS A 91 -4.64 -2.11 16.66
CA LYS A 91 -5.32 -3.29 17.22
C LYS A 91 -5.62 -3.11 18.71
N LYS A 92 -4.69 -2.54 19.49
CA LYS A 92 -4.89 -2.31 20.93
C LYS A 92 -5.86 -1.16 21.20
N THR A 93 -5.76 -0.05 20.48
CA THR A 93 -6.59 1.13 20.72
C THR A 93 -8.04 0.93 20.31
N TYR A 94 -8.30 0.17 19.24
CA TYR A 94 -9.65 0.04 18.67
C TYR A 94 -10.22 -1.39 18.75
N ASN A 95 -9.51 -2.31 19.40
CA ASN A 95 -9.90 -3.72 19.55
C ASN A 95 -10.25 -4.36 18.20
N LEU A 96 -9.42 -4.09 17.18
CA LEU A 96 -9.67 -4.54 15.82
C LEU A 96 -9.55 -6.05 15.73
N ALA A 97 -10.53 -6.70 15.10
CA ALA A 97 -10.46 -8.11 14.81
C ALA A 97 -9.37 -8.36 13.75
N ASP A 98 -8.43 -9.26 14.04
CA ASP A 98 -7.47 -9.77 13.07
C ASP A 98 -8.07 -11.03 12.45
N THR A 99 -8.79 -10.86 11.35
CA THR A 99 -9.40 -11.99 10.64
C THR A 99 -8.42 -12.66 9.69
N GLY A 100 -7.35 -11.96 9.29
CA GLY A 100 -6.41 -12.39 8.26
C GLY A 100 -7.05 -12.58 6.88
N LYS A 101 -8.28 -12.09 6.66
CA LYS A 101 -9.02 -12.31 5.42
C LYS A 101 -8.69 -11.23 4.41
N LEU A 102 -7.96 -11.61 3.36
CA LEU A 102 -7.75 -10.76 2.19
C LEU A 102 -9.08 -10.49 1.47
N SER A 103 -9.37 -9.21 1.24
CA SER A 103 -10.43 -8.83 0.32
C SER A 103 -10.04 -9.19 -1.11
N PRO A 104 -11.01 -9.42 -2.01
CA PRO A 104 -10.73 -9.61 -3.44
C PRO A 104 -9.93 -8.44 -4.05
N ALA A 105 -10.17 -7.21 -3.60
CA ALA A 105 -9.47 -6.03 -4.10
C ALA A 105 -7.99 -6.03 -3.68
N THR A 106 -7.72 -6.28 -2.39
CA THR A 106 -6.35 -6.37 -1.85
C THR A 106 -5.57 -7.48 -2.54
N LEU A 107 -6.17 -8.67 -2.64
CA LEU A 107 -5.55 -9.82 -3.30
C LEU A 107 -5.24 -9.54 -4.77
N ALA A 108 -6.19 -8.97 -5.52
CA ALA A 108 -5.98 -8.65 -6.93
C ALA A 108 -4.83 -7.66 -7.11
N TYR A 109 -4.73 -6.66 -6.24
CA TYR A 109 -3.69 -5.65 -6.33
C TYR A 109 -2.31 -6.22 -5.96
N THR A 110 -2.18 -6.89 -4.81
CA THR A 110 -0.88 -7.44 -4.39
C THR A 110 -0.39 -8.54 -5.32
N SER A 111 -1.29 -9.40 -5.82
CA SER A 111 -0.95 -10.41 -6.83
C SER A 111 -0.42 -9.78 -8.11
N TYR A 112 -1.00 -8.66 -8.55
CA TYR A 112 -0.50 -7.92 -9.71
C TYR A 112 0.89 -7.33 -9.44
N LEU A 113 1.10 -6.68 -8.30
CA LEU A 113 2.39 -6.09 -7.94
C LEU A 113 3.51 -7.12 -7.88
N ILE A 114 3.29 -8.25 -7.19
CA ILE A 114 4.24 -9.35 -7.10
C ILE A 114 4.54 -9.92 -8.49
N LYS A 115 3.49 -10.17 -9.29
CA LYS A 115 3.67 -10.67 -10.67
C LYS A 115 4.54 -9.74 -11.49
N ILE A 116 4.26 -8.44 -11.49
CA ILE A 116 5.02 -7.47 -12.27
C ILE A 116 6.45 -7.36 -11.75
N ALA A 117 6.67 -7.30 -10.43
CA ALA A 117 8.02 -7.28 -9.85
C ALA A 117 8.87 -8.49 -10.31
N HIS A 118 8.27 -9.67 -10.39
CA HIS A 118 8.94 -10.87 -10.93
C HIS A 118 9.23 -10.78 -12.43
N LEU A 119 8.38 -10.14 -13.22
CA LEU A 119 8.53 -10.05 -14.68
C LEU A 119 9.44 -8.90 -15.17
N SER A 120 9.53 -7.79 -14.42
CA SER A 120 10.29 -6.60 -14.82
C SER A 120 11.79 -6.89 -14.91
N LEU A 121 12.40 -6.89 -16.08
CA LEU A 121 13.84 -7.13 -16.27
C LEU A 121 14.70 -6.01 -15.70
#